data_AF-A0A9E5EIW0-F1
#
_entry.id   AF-A0A9E5EIW0-F1
#
_cell.length_a   1.000
_cell.length_b   1.000
_cell.length_c   1.000
_cell.angle_alpha   90.00
_cell.angle_beta   90.00
_cell.angle_gamma   90.00
#
_symmetry.space_group_name_H-M   'P 1'
#
loop_
_entity.id
_entity.type
_entity.pdbx_description
1 polymer ?
#
loop_
_entity_poly.entity_id
_entity_poly.type
_entity_poly.pdbx_seq_one_letter_code
_entity_poly.pdbx_strand_id
1 'polypeptide(L)'
;MSGKSSRISVLWEGVDPRGRDVRYAAYFHHFNRGDYYEAHDVLESLWLERGRQAKGAAFYQGLIQLAGGFVHLRKHFENPTHRVHGQRLSPAARLFALAEKNIGAYGVRWEGLELDPVLDLAKATREEIEKAGFQKNPWNPGRNPVMTLPGLPGL
;
A
#
# COMPACT_ATOMS: atom_id res chain seq x y z
N MET A 1 -27.66 11.83 0.60
CA MET A 1 -26.51 11.26 1.34
C MET A 1 -25.80 10.24 0.46
N SER A 2 -24.46 10.32 0.41
CA SER A 2 -23.45 9.31 0.02
C SER A 2 -23.57 8.52 -1.31
N GLY A 3 -23.05 9.09 -2.41
CA GLY A 3 -22.74 8.36 -3.66
C GLY A 3 -21.29 7.85 -3.77
N LYS A 4 -20.47 8.03 -2.73
CA LYS A 4 -19.08 7.50 -2.66
C LYS A 4 -19.04 6.11 -2.03
N SER A 5 -19.90 5.84 -1.05
CA SER A 5 -19.92 4.57 -0.31
C SER A 5 -20.30 3.37 -1.18
N SER A 6 -21.18 3.52 -2.17
CA SER A 6 -21.65 2.39 -3.00
C SER A 6 -20.66 1.96 -4.10
N ARG A 7 -19.68 2.80 -4.46
CA ARG A 7 -18.63 2.45 -5.45
C ARG A 7 -17.46 1.72 -4.81
N ILE A 8 -17.21 1.97 -3.53
CA ILE A 8 -16.11 1.37 -2.78
C ILE A 8 -16.44 -0.08 -2.38
N SER A 9 -17.72 -0.40 -2.10
CA SER A 9 -18.12 -1.77 -1.73
C SER A 9 -17.86 -2.82 -2.81
N VAL A 10 -17.82 -2.42 -4.08
CA VAL A 10 -17.45 -3.31 -5.20
C VAL A 10 -15.98 -3.76 -5.10
N LEU A 11 -15.11 -2.98 -4.44
CA LEU A 11 -13.69 -3.29 -4.33
C LEU A 11 -13.38 -4.51 -3.45
N TRP A 12 -14.34 -5.06 -2.72
CA TRP A 12 -14.12 -6.26 -1.89
C TRP A 12 -15.18 -7.33 -2.10
N GLU A 13 -15.95 -7.21 -3.18
CA GLU A 13 -16.89 -8.26 -3.58
C GLU A 13 -16.14 -9.53 -3.98
N GLY A 14 -16.52 -10.66 -3.40
CA GLY A 14 -15.89 -11.96 -3.66
C GLY A 14 -14.50 -12.16 -3.03
N VAL A 15 -13.98 -11.20 -2.27
CA VAL A 15 -12.72 -11.35 -1.54
C VAL A 15 -12.96 -12.18 -0.27
N ASP A 16 -12.21 -13.26 -0.10
CA ASP A 16 -12.21 -14.01 1.16
C ASP A 16 -11.60 -13.13 2.29
N PRO A 17 -12.36 -12.80 3.35
CA PRO A 17 -11.86 -12.00 4.46
C PRO A 17 -10.77 -12.70 5.29
N ARG A 18 -10.59 -14.02 5.15
CA ARG A 18 -9.60 -14.84 5.89
C ARG A 18 -9.67 -14.63 7.40
N GLY A 19 -10.89 -14.51 7.93
CA GLY A 19 -11.16 -14.31 9.36
C GLY A 19 -10.86 -12.90 9.89
N ARG A 20 -10.66 -11.90 9.01
CA ARG A 20 -10.44 -10.49 9.36
C ARG A 20 -11.48 -9.58 8.67
N ASP A 21 -11.31 -8.27 8.78
CA ASP A 21 -12.13 -7.33 8.00
C ASP A 21 -11.86 -7.53 6.49
N VAL A 22 -12.91 -7.64 5.69
CA VAL A 22 -12.79 -7.91 4.24
C VAL A 22 -11.98 -6.84 3.51
N ARG A 23 -12.01 -5.58 3.99
CA ARG A 23 -11.23 -4.48 3.40
C ARG A 23 -9.74 -4.66 3.62
N TYR A 24 -9.35 -5.27 4.74
CA TYR A 24 -7.97 -5.62 5.00
C TYR A 24 -7.49 -6.72 4.07
N ALA A 25 -8.31 -7.76 3.80
CA ALA A 25 -7.97 -8.77 2.81
C ALA A 25 -7.93 -8.20 1.38
N ALA A 26 -8.88 -7.32 1.03
CA ALA A 26 -8.98 -6.70 -0.28
C ALA A 26 -7.77 -5.80 -0.60
N TYR A 27 -7.16 -5.18 0.40
CA TYR A 27 -5.89 -4.46 0.23
C TYR A 27 -4.83 -5.34 -0.46
N PHE A 28 -4.58 -6.54 0.08
CA PHE A 28 -3.57 -7.44 -0.49
C PHE A 28 -4.00 -8.01 -1.84
N HIS A 29 -5.29 -8.30 -2.00
CA HIS A 29 -5.84 -8.75 -3.28
C HIS A 29 -5.52 -7.74 -4.40
N HIS A 30 -5.83 -6.47 -4.20
CA HIS A 30 -5.58 -5.41 -5.17
C HIS A 30 -4.08 -5.11 -5.34
N PHE A 31 -3.35 -5.01 -4.23
CA PHE A 31 -1.92 -4.71 -4.27
C PHE A 31 -1.14 -5.73 -5.11
N ASN A 32 -1.40 -7.03 -4.90
CA ASN A 32 -0.70 -8.10 -5.60
C ASN A 32 -1.05 -8.17 -7.10
N ARG A 33 -2.12 -7.51 -7.54
CA ARG A 33 -2.51 -7.36 -8.94
C ARG A 33 -1.94 -6.10 -9.61
N GLY A 34 -1.30 -5.23 -8.84
CA GLY A 34 -0.87 -3.92 -9.30
C GLY A 34 -1.97 -2.85 -9.27
N ASP A 35 -3.12 -3.15 -8.68
CA ASP A 35 -4.29 -2.28 -8.51
C ASP A 35 -4.08 -1.38 -7.27
N TYR A 36 -2.96 -0.62 -7.25
CA TYR A 36 -2.49 0.07 -6.05
C TYR A 36 -3.42 1.19 -5.56
N TYR A 37 -4.19 1.80 -6.47
CA TYR A 37 -5.13 2.85 -6.11
C TYR A 37 -6.33 2.24 -5.37
N GLU A 38 -6.81 1.11 -5.84
CA GLU A 38 -7.87 0.32 -5.25
C GLU A 38 -7.44 -0.23 -3.88
N ALA A 39 -6.20 -0.73 -3.78
CA ALA A 39 -5.59 -1.14 -2.51
C ALA A 39 -5.54 0.02 -1.50
N HIS A 40 -5.12 1.22 -1.94
CA HIS A 40 -5.11 2.41 -1.11
C HIS A 40 -6.51 2.75 -0.58
N ASP A 41 -7.48 2.91 -1.48
CA ASP A 41 -8.83 3.39 -1.13
C ASP A 41 -9.59 2.39 -0.25
N VAL A 42 -9.45 1.08 -0.50
CA VAL A 42 -10.11 0.07 0.33
C VAL A 42 -9.59 0.10 1.77
N LEU A 43 -8.27 0.19 1.96
CA LEU A 43 -7.70 0.19 3.30
C LEU A 43 -7.88 1.54 4.01
N GLU A 44 -7.85 2.65 3.27
CA GLU A 44 -8.17 3.97 3.82
C GLU A 44 -9.61 4.01 4.35
N SER A 45 -10.56 3.38 3.65
CA SER A 45 -11.95 3.31 4.13
C SER A 45 -12.06 2.61 5.49
N LEU A 46 -11.32 1.51 5.70
CA LEU A 46 -11.25 0.79 6.98
C LEU A 46 -10.56 1.66 8.05
N TRP A 47 -9.46 2.32 7.70
CA TRP A 47 -8.70 3.16 8.62
C TRP A 47 -9.50 4.37 9.12
N LEU A 48 -10.25 5.03 8.23
CA LEU A 48 -11.12 6.17 8.58
C LEU A 48 -12.28 5.73 9.47
N GLU A 49 -12.87 4.56 9.21
CA GLU A 49 -13.96 4.01 10.03
C GLU A 49 -13.50 3.69 11.47
N ARG A 50 -12.33 3.05 11.61
CA ARG A 50 -11.77 2.73 12.94
C ARG A 50 -11.29 3.98 13.69
N GLY A 51 -10.93 5.03 12.96
CA GLY A 51 -10.48 6.30 13.51
C GLY A 51 -8.96 6.38 13.71
N ARG A 52 -8.43 7.59 13.55
CA ARG A 52 -6.97 7.86 13.52
C ARG A 52 -6.24 7.62 14.84
N GLN A 53 -6.96 7.47 15.94
CA GLN A 53 -6.43 7.19 17.28
C GLN A 53 -6.61 5.72 17.70
N ALA A 54 -7.17 4.88 16.83
CA ALA A 54 -7.36 3.47 17.14
C ALA A 54 -6.02 2.74 17.32
N LYS A 55 -6.03 1.70 18.14
CA LYS A 55 -4.90 0.78 18.24
C LYS A 55 -4.59 0.21 16.85
N GLY A 56 -3.32 0.30 16.44
CA GLY A 56 -2.90 -0.14 15.10
C GLY A 56 -3.11 0.90 13.99
N ALA A 57 -3.63 2.10 14.27
CA ALA A 57 -3.89 3.11 13.23
C ALA A 57 -2.64 3.48 12.42
N ALA A 58 -1.46 3.55 13.05
CA ALA A 58 -0.21 3.81 12.33
C ALA A 58 0.16 2.65 11.38
N PHE A 59 -0.04 1.39 11.79
CA PHE A 59 0.19 0.23 10.92
C PHE A 59 -0.64 0.32 9.63
N TYR A 60 -1.95 0.55 9.75
CA TYR A 60 -2.84 0.71 8.59
C TYR A 60 -2.42 1.90 7.73
N GLN A 61 -2.07 3.03 8.36
CA GLN A 61 -1.56 4.20 7.65
C GLN A 61 -0.27 3.89 6.87
N GLY A 62 0.63 3.06 7.42
CA GLY A 62 1.85 2.63 6.75
C GLY A 62 1.57 1.78 5.51
N LEU A 63 0.64 0.83 5.58
CA LEU A 63 0.20 0.05 4.41
C LEU A 63 -0.48 0.92 3.34
N ILE A 64 -1.29 1.90 3.75
CA ILE A 64 -1.89 2.88 2.84
C ILE A 64 -0.81 3.71 2.15
N GLN A 65 0.21 4.17 2.88
CA GLN A 65 1.34 4.91 2.32
C GLN A 65 2.18 4.05 1.36
N LEU A 66 2.39 2.77 1.68
CA LEU A 66 3.05 1.83 0.78
C LEU A 66 2.33 1.74 -0.56
N ALA A 67 1.02 1.49 -0.54
CA ALA A 67 0.20 1.46 -1.76
C ALA A 67 0.23 2.81 -2.50
N GLY A 68 0.12 3.93 -1.77
CA GLY A 68 0.26 5.27 -2.32
C GLY A 68 1.60 5.49 -3.04
N GLY A 69 2.71 4.99 -2.49
CA GLY A 69 4.02 5.03 -3.13
C GLY A 69 4.00 4.33 -4.50
N PHE A 70 3.43 3.14 -4.57
CA PHE A 70 3.27 2.42 -5.84
C PHE A 70 2.29 3.08 -6.82
N VAL A 71 1.22 3.75 -6.34
CA VAL A 71 0.36 4.61 -7.20
C VAL A 71 1.19 5.71 -7.86
N HIS A 72 2.12 6.32 -7.12
CA HIS A 72 3.00 7.34 -7.66
C HIS A 72 3.95 6.78 -8.73
N LEU A 73 4.53 5.60 -8.48
CA LEU A 73 5.40 4.93 -9.46
C LEU A 73 4.64 4.52 -10.73
N ARG A 74 3.43 3.97 -10.61
CA ARG A 74 2.59 3.60 -11.76
C ARG A 74 2.26 4.83 -12.62
N LYS A 75 1.80 5.91 -11.99
CA LYS A 75 1.49 7.17 -12.68
C LYS A 75 2.72 7.78 -13.37
N HIS A 76 3.90 7.69 -12.74
CA HIS A 76 5.14 8.12 -13.37
C HIS A 76 5.48 7.26 -14.59
N PHE A 77 5.40 5.93 -14.47
CA PHE A 77 5.69 4.99 -15.55
C PHE A 77 4.80 5.25 -16.77
N GLU A 78 3.50 5.46 -16.56
CA GLU A 78 2.54 5.72 -17.63
C GLU A 78 2.73 7.10 -18.27
N ASN A 79 3.28 8.08 -17.53
CA ASN A 79 3.34 9.48 -17.95
C ASN A 79 4.68 10.16 -17.54
N PRO A 80 5.84 9.66 -18.00
CA PRO A 80 7.14 10.07 -17.48
C PRO A 80 7.51 11.53 -17.81
N THR A 81 6.98 12.08 -18.90
CA THR A 81 7.25 13.47 -19.34
C THR A 81 6.16 14.47 -18.92
N HIS A 82 5.06 14.00 -18.32
CA HIS A 82 3.96 14.87 -17.92
C HIS A 82 4.38 15.74 -16.73
N ARG A 83 4.11 17.06 -16.76
CA ARG A 83 4.62 18.02 -15.74
C ARG A 83 4.41 17.59 -14.29
N VAL A 84 3.26 16.96 -13.99
CA VAL A 84 2.92 16.48 -12.65
C VAL A 84 3.37 15.03 -12.41
N HIS A 85 3.18 14.14 -13.39
CA HIS A 85 3.38 12.71 -13.18
C HIS A 85 4.87 12.32 -13.29
N GLY A 86 5.64 13.03 -14.11
CA GLY A 86 7.09 12.91 -14.18
C GLY A 86 7.82 13.31 -12.89
N GLN A 87 7.18 14.10 -12.01
CA GLN A 87 7.77 14.51 -10.73
C GLN A 87 7.45 13.55 -9.57
N ARG A 88 6.83 12.38 -9.83
CA ARG A 88 6.28 11.51 -8.79
C ARG A 88 7.29 10.60 -8.08
N LEU A 89 8.53 10.50 -8.56
CA LEU A 89 9.54 9.66 -7.91
C LEU A 89 9.91 10.14 -6.50
N SER A 90 10.08 11.45 -6.29
CA SER A 90 10.37 11.99 -4.95
C SER A 90 9.20 11.82 -3.96
N PRO A 91 7.94 12.13 -4.33
CA PRO A 91 6.78 11.78 -3.51
C PRO A 91 6.66 10.28 -3.20
N ALA A 92 6.97 9.39 -4.15
CA ALA A 92 6.95 7.95 -3.91
C ALA A 92 7.96 7.55 -2.83
N ALA A 93 9.21 8.00 -2.95
CA ALA A 93 10.26 7.74 -1.95
C ALA A 93 9.87 8.21 -0.54
N ARG A 94 9.24 9.39 -0.43
CA ARG A 94 8.73 9.91 0.85
C ARG A 94 7.65 9.02 1.46
N LEU A 95 6.74 8.50 0.64
CA LEU A 95 5.69 7.59 1.11
C LEU A 95 6.25 6.26 1.59
N PHE A 96 7.27 5.71 0.91
CA PHE A 96 7.97 4.51 1.36
C PHE A 96 8.67 4.73 2.72
N ALA A 97 9.35 5.87 2.90
CA ALA A 97 9.96 6.21 4.19
C ALA A 97 8.93 6.33 5.34
N LEU A 98 7.75 6.88 5.04
CA LEU A 98 6.65 6.94 6.01
C LEU A 98 6.07 5.55 6.31
N ALA A 99 5.95 4.69 5.29
CA ALA A 99 5.51 3.30 5.45
C ALA A 99 6.48 2.53 6.35
N GLU A 100 7.80 2.64 6.11
CA GLU A 100 8.85 2.05 6.95
C GLU A 100 8.70 2.48 8.41
N LYS A 101 8.60 3.79 8.65
CA LYS A 101 8.43 4.35 10.00
C LYS A 101 7.18 3.81 10.70
N ASN A 102 6.06 3.79 10.00
CA ASN A 102 4.76 3.47 10.57
C ASN A 102 4.57 1.96 10.81
N ILE A 103 5.11 1.12 9.94
CA ILE A 103 5.02 -0.35 10.07
C ILE A 103 6.09 -0.86 11.04
N GLY A 104 7.31 -0.32 11.00
CA GLY A 104 8.44 -0.81 11.80
C GLY A 104 8.25 -0.69 13.31
N ALA A 105 7.31 0.14 13.77
CA ALA A 105 6.96 0.25 15.18
C ALA A 105 6.22 -0.97 15.76
N TYR A 106 5.82 -1.94 14.94
CA TYR A 106 4.97 -3.07 15.34
C TYR A 106 5.71 -4.42 15.47
N GLY A 107 7.04 -4.42 15.42
CA GLY A 107 7.87 -5.62 15.60
C GLY A 107 7.93 -6.50 14.35
N VAL A 108 8.01 -7.82 14.53
CA VAL A 108 8.19 -8.77 13.41
C VAL A 108 6.89 -9.20 12.73
N ARG A 109 5.79 -9.25 13.50
CA ARG A 109 4.46 -9.69 13.03
C ARG A 109 3.37 -8.85 13.67
N TRP A 110 2.43 -8.37 12.87
CA TRP A 110 1.25 -7.64 13.34
C TRP A 110 0.03 -7.90 12.44
N GLU A 111 -1.16 -8.03 13.03
CA GLU A 111 -2.39 -8.34 12.27
C GLU A 111 -2.26 -9.58 11.36
N GLY A 112 -1.43 -10.54 11.77
CA GLY A 112 -1.13 -11.76 11.01
C GLY A 112 -0.17 -11.58 9.83
N LEU A 113 0.33 -10.37 9.58
CA LEU A 113 1.29 -10.06 8.53
C LEU A 113 2.73 -10.13 9.07
N GLU A 114 3.62 -10.80 8.34
CA GLU A 114 5.08 -10.67 8.52
C GLU A 114 5.52 -9.29 8.03
N LEU A 115 6.19 -8.52 8.89
CA LEU A 115 6.50 -7.12 8.60
C LEU A 115 7.82 -6.96 7.84
N ASP A 116 8.79 -7.86 8.05
CA ASP A 116 10.11 -7.76 7.41
C ASP A 116 10.03 -7.70 5.87
N PRO A 117 9.27 -8.57 5.17
CA PRO A 117 9.17 -8.49 3.71
C PRO A 117 8.53 -7.18 3.21
N VAL A 118 7.64 -6.58 4.01
CA VAL A 118 6.95 -5.34 3.67
C VAL A 118 7.89 -4.14 3.86
N LEU A 119 8.65 -4.14 4.95
CA LEU A 119 9.68 -3.15 5.24
C LEU A 119 10.80 -3.21 4.21
N ASP A 120 11.27 -4.40 3.86
CA ASP A 120 12.28 -4.61 2.82
C ASP A 120 11.81 -4.11 1.46
N LEU A 121 10.56 -4.39 1.09
CA LEU A 121 9.97 -3.86 -0.15
C LEU A 121 9.98 -2.33 -0.18
N ALA A 122 9.51 -1.69 0.89
CA ALA A 122 9.46 -0.23 0.98
C ALA A 122 10.88 0.37 0.90
N LYS A 123 11.80 -0.16 1.70
CA LYS A 123 13.19 0.28 1.79
C LYS A 123 13.93 0.10 0.46
N ALA A 124 13.92 -1.10 -0.12
CA ALA A 124 14.63 -1.38 -1.36
C ALA A 124 14.11 -0.51 -2.52
N THR A 125 12.78 -0.36 -2.62
CA THR A 125 12.17 0.50 -3.66
C THR A 125 12.59 1.96 -3.47
N ARG A 126 12.57 2.48 -2.24
CA ARG A 126 13.04 3.83 -1.93
C ARG A 126 14.50 4.03 -2.29
N GLU A 127 15.37 3.11 -1.84
CA GLU A 127 16.82 3.19 -2.07
C GLU A 127 17.16 3.13 -3.57
N GLU A 128 16.43 2.34 -4.37
CA GLU A 128 16.60 2.34 -5.83
C GLU A 128 16.27 3.69 -6.47
N ILE A 129 15.18 4.35 -6.04
CA ILE A 129 14.80 5.69 -6.50
C ILE A 129 15.88 6.72 -6.13
N GLU A 130 16.32 6.69 -4.87
CA GLU A 130 17.29 7.64 -4.31
C GLU A 130 18.67 7.47 -4.97
N LYS A 131 19.14 6.22 -5.12
CA LYS A 131 20.41 5.89 -5.79
C LYS A 131 20.41 6.31 -7.26
N ALA A 132 19.26 6.27 -7.92
CA ALA A 132 19.09 6.77 -9.28
C ALA A 132 18.95 8.30 -9.37
N GLY A 133 19.10 9.03 -8.27
CA GLY A 133 18.95 10.49 -8.24
C GLY A 133 17.55 10.96 -8.66
N PHE A 134 16.51 10.16 -8.39
CA PHE A 134 15.14 10.42 -8.82
C PHE A 134 14.96 10.54 -10.34
N GLN A 135 15.83 9.91 -11.15
CA GLN A 135 15.74 9.93 -12.61
C GLN A 135 15.20 8.62 -13.21
N LYS A 136 15.23 7.52 -12.45
CA LYS A 136 14.80 6.20 -12.91
C LYS A 136 13.68 5.67 -12.03
N ASN A 137 12.61 5.22 -12.67
CA ASN A 137 11.54 4.48 -11.98
C ASN A 137 11.94 3.00 -11.86
N PRO A 138 12.03 2.42 -10.64
CA PRO A 138 12.34 1.00 -10.48
C PRO A 138 11.16 0.09 -10.82
N TRP A 139 9.94 0.60 -10.76
CA TRP A 139 8.72 -0.18 -10.97
C TRP A 139 8.33 -0.26 -12.46
N ASN A 140 7.80 -1.42 -12.85
CA ASN A 140 7.15 -1.66 -14.14
C ASN A 140 6.09 -2.77 -13.98
N PRO A 141 5.07 -2.85 -14.85
CA PRO A 141 3.97 -3.81 -14.71
C PRO A 141 4.38 -5.28 -14.85
N GLY A 142 5.54 -5.57 -15.47
CA GLY A 142 6.07 -6.93 -15.57
C GLY A 142 6.74 -7.43 -14.28
N ARG A 143 6.91 -6.57 -13.27
CA ARG A 143 7.59 -6.87 -12.00
C ARG A 143 6.81 -6.30 -10.82
N ASN A 144 5.51 -6.58 -10.76
CA ASN A 144 4.69 -6.19 -9.62
C ASN A 144 5.20 -6.87 -8.34
N PRO A 145 5.45 -6.13 -7.25
CA PRO A 145 5.68 -6.74 -5.95
C PRO A 145 4.47 -7.56 -5.50
N VAL A 146 4.74 -8.68 -4.85
CA VAL A 146 3.74 -9.55 -4.25
C VAL A 146 3.99 -9.57 -2.75
N MET A 147 2.97 -9.23 -1.97
CA MET A 147 2.98 -9.38 -0.52
C MET A 147 2.35 -10.71 -0.13
N THR A 148 2.98 -11.37 0.83
CA THR A 148 2.40 -12.53 1.50
C THR A 148 1.11 -12.10 2.20
N LEU A 149 0.05 -12.90 2.02
CA LEU A 149 -1.21 -12.62 2.68
C LEU A 149 -1.09 -12.87 4.20
N PRO A 150 -1.78 -12.10 5.05
CA PRO A 150 -1.80 -12.32 6.49
C PRO A 150 -2.22 -13.76 6.85
N GLY A 151 -1.61 -14.34 7.87
CA GLY A 151 -2.02 -15.62 8.45
C GLY A 151 -3.44 -15.56 9.03
N LEU A 152 -4.11 -16.71 9.05
CA LEU A 152 -5.39 -16.87 9.72
C LEU A 152 -5.24 -16.54 11.22
N PRO A 153 -6.22 -15.90 11.85
CA PRO A 153 -6.19 -15.70 13.30
C PRO A 153 -6.17 -17.06 14.04
N GLY A 154 -5.18 -17.30 14.90
CA GLY A 154 -5.21 -18.38 15.90
C GLY A 154 -4.80 -19.79 15.46
N LEU A 155 -3.74 -19.95 14.66
CA LEU A 155 -3.00 -21.22 14.56
C LEU A 155 -1.80 -21.21 15.49
#